data_AF-A0A0F8CL75-F1
#
_entry.id   AF-A0A0F8CL75-F1
#
_cell.length_a   1.000
_cell.length_b   1.000
_cell.length_c   1.000
_cell.angle_alpha   90.00
_cell.angle_beta   90.00
_cell.angle_gamma   90.00
#
_symmetry.space_group_name_H-M   'P 1'
#
loop_
_entity.id
_entity.type
_entity.pdbx_description
1 polymer ?
#
loop_
_entity_poly.entity_id
_entity_poly.type
_entity_poly.pdbx_seq_one_letter_code
_entity_poly.pdbx_strand_id
1 'polypeptide(L)'
;MKLKYIIGVLALFLLMVGTASAETFLLTETTDDYNYGISIKVRVDYNPTDNTLTFQVIEPQNKVYDGYTISNVDLKNIWIKTTPDKVSVISPNNVWNDPANNHGSIGNFGAFDTQITKEQDIKSPGPVTIKLADGLTLDDLIANSNDGYVVAVHVGFQKAGVAGEIGCSGKVRGNTLIPEFPTVALPVAAIMGIMFIFGRRKQE
;
A
#
# COMPACT_ATOMS: atom_id res chain seq x y z
N MET A 1 -15.79 41.20 9.79
CA MET A 1 -14.43 40.64 10.06
C MET A 1 -13.41 41.33 9.16
N LYS A 2 -12.29 41.83 9.70
CA LYS A 2 -11.29 42.55 8.89
C LYS A 2 -10.59 41.57 7.92
N LEU A 3 -10.42 41.95 6.65
CA LEU A 3 -9.83 41.15 5.55
C LEU A 3 -8.52 40.42 5.93
N LYS A 4 -7.72 41.03 6.81
CA LYS A 4 -6.47 40.47 7.34
C LYS A 4 -6.66 39.14 8.08
N TYR A 5 -7.80 38.92 8.74
CA TYR A 5 -8.11 37.66 9.42
C TYR A 5 -8.45 36.54 8.42
N ILE A 6 -9.10 36.86 7.31
CA ILE A 6 -9.44 35.88 6.27
C ILE A 6 -8.17 35.40 5.56
N ILE A 7 -7.26 36.32 5.23
CA ILE A 7 -5.96 35.99 4.62
C ILE A 7 -5.12 35.14 5.59
N GLY A 8 -5.10 35.47 6.88
CA GLY A 8 -4.39 34.68 7.89
C GLY A 8 -4.92 33.25 8.03
N VAL A 9 -6.24 33.06 8.02
CA VAL A 9 -6.86 31.73 8.06
C VAL A 9 -6.62 30.94 6.77
N LEU A 10 -6.66 31.60 5.60
CA LEU A 10 -6.38 30.96 4.32
C LEU A 10 -4.91 30.50 4.22
N ALA A 11 -3.97 31.32 4.69
CA ALA A 11 -2.55 30.98 4.76
C ALA A 11 -2.28 29.83 5.74
N LEU A 12 -3.00 29.78 6.86
CA LEU A 12 -2.92 28.66 7.81
C LEU A 12 -3.45 27.36 7.18
N PHE A 13 -4.58 27.41 6.46
CA PHE A 13 -5.10 26.25 5.73
C PHE A 13 -4.13 25.79 4.62
N LEU A 14 -3.49 26.71 3.89
CA LEU A 14 -2.48 26.38 2.88
C LEU A 14 -1.22 25.72 3.50
N LEU A 15 -0.81 26.14 4.70
CA LEU A 15 0.34 25.54 5.40
C LEU A 15 0.02 24.14 5.98
N MET A 16 -1.25 23.89 6.36
CA MET A 16 -1.68 22.57 6.84
C MET A 16 -1.84 21.53 5.71
N VAL A 17 -1.88 21.95 4.44
CA VAL A 17 -1.99 21.06 3.27
C VAL A 17 -0.65 20.37 2.92
N GLY A 18 0.46 20.78 3.54
CA GLY A 18 1.79 20.18 3.35
C GLY A 18 2.07 18.90 4.14
N THR A 19 1.11 18.36 4.90
CA THR A 19 1.31 17.07 5.57
C THR A 19 1.31 15.99 4.50
N ALA A 20 2.48 15.43 4.21
CA ALA A 20 2.64 14.35 3.25
C ALA A 20 1.62 13.24 3.52
N SER A 21 0.69 13.05 2.58
CA SER A 21 -0.30 12.00 2.67
C SER A 21 0.38 10.68 2.33
N ALA A 22 -0.02 9.60 2.99
CA ALA A 22 0.53 8.28 2.74
C ALA A 22 -0.09 7.71 1.45
N GLU A 23 0.73 7.53 0.42
CA GLU A 23 0.30 7.02 -0.88
C GLU A 23 -0.20 5.58 -0.78
N THR A 24 -1.45 5.33 -1.16
CA THR A 24 -2.05 3.99 -1.11
C THR A 24 -2.14 3.34 -2.48
N PHE A 25 -1.73 2.07 -2.57
CA PHE A 25 -1.86 1.23 -3.77
C PHE A 25 -2.38 -0.19 -3.45
N LEU A 26 -2.98 -0.86 -4.45
CA LEU A 26 -3.63 -2.18 -4.29
C LEU A 26 -3.03 -3.26 -5.19
N LEU A 27 -2.38 -4.26 -4.60
CA LEU A 27 -1.91 -5.46 -5.30
C LEU A 27 -3.11 -6.34 -5.65
N THR A 28 -3.45 -6.41 -6.94
CA THR A 28 -4.61 -7.16 -7.47
C THR A 28 -4.27 -8.10 -8.62
N GLU A 29 -3.17 -7.86 -9.33
CA GLU A 29 -2.67 -8.78 -10.36
C GLU A 29 -2.10 -10.04 -9.69
N THR A 30 -2.48 -11.23 -10.17
CA THR A 30 -2.04 -12.53 -9.61
C THR A 30 -1.34 -13.39 -10.66
N THR A 31 -0.37 -14.22 -10.25
CA THR A 31 0.38 -15.10 -11.17
C THR A 31 -0.14 -16.52 -11.29
N ASP A 32 -0.87 -16.98 -10.28
CA ASP A 32 -1.14 -18.41 -10.13
C ASP A 32 -2.59 -18.70 -10.53
N ASP A 33 -2.77 -19.58 -11.51
CA ASP A 33 -4.07 -20.19 -11.85
C ASP A 33 -4.65 -20.96 -10.64
N TYR A 34 -3.84 -21.19 -9.62
CA TYR A 34 -4.19 -21.86 -8.36
C TYR A 34 -4.94 -20.98 -7.36
N ASN A 35 -5.30 -19.73 -7.70
CA ASN A 35 -6.18 -18.95 -6.82
C ASN A 35 -7.65 -19.43 -6.87
N TYR A 36 -8.02 -20.40 -7.71
CA TYR A 36 -9.38 -20.94 -7.84
C TYR A 36 -10.46 -19.87 -8.06
N GLY A 37 -10.13 -18.77 -8.75
CA GLY A 37 -11.04 -17.64 -8.99
C GLY A 37 -11.24 -16.72 -7.78
N ILE A 38 -10.46 -16.92 -6.70
CA ILE A 38 -10.50 -16.09 -5.50
C ILE A 38 -9.72 -14.80 -5.78
N SER A 39 -10.42 -13.67 -5.68
CA SER A 39 -9.80 -12.35 -5.80
C SER A 39 -8.88 -12.07 -4.61
N ILE A 40 -7.66 -11.65 -4.91
CA ILE A 40 -6.67 -11.23 -3.92
C ILE A 40 -6.51 -9.72 -4.01
N LYS A 41 -6.51 -9.07 -2.85
CA LYS A 41 -6.28 -7.64 -2.75
C LYS A 41 -5.41 -7.37 -1.54
N VAL A 42 -4.21 -6.85 -1.78
CA VAL A 42 -3.31 -6.41 -0.73
C VAL A 42 -3.15 -4.90 -0.81
N ARG A 43 -3.50 -4.21 0.26
CA ARG A 43 -3.25 -2.78 0.39
C ARG A 43 -1.80 -2.58 0.77
N VAL A 44 -1.15 -1.63 0.10
CA VAL A 44 0.18 -1.17 0.47
C VAL A 44 0.10 0.34 0.64
N ASP A 45 0.49 0.79 1.83
CA ASP A 45 0.51 2.19 2.21
C ASP A 45 1.97 2.65 2.26
N TYR A 46 2.37 3.60 1.42
CA TYR A 46 3.70 4.23 1.43
C TYR A 46 3.65 5.55 2.20
N ASN A 47 4.43 5.64 3.28
CA ASN A 47 4.61 6.87 4.04
C ASN A 47 5.96 7.51 3.64
N PRO A 48 5.97 8.61 2.89
CA PRO A 48 7.21 9.27 2.47
C PRO A 48 7.95 9.97 3.61
N THR A 49 7.29 10.26 4.74
CA THR A 49 7.92 10.91 5.91
C THR A 49 8.88 9.94 6.62
N ASP A 50 8.41 8.72 6.83
CA ASP A 50 9.16 7.68 7.55
C ASP A 50 9.87 6.70 6.60
N ASN A 51 9.65 6.87 5.29
CA ASN A 51 10.11 6.01 4.21
C ASN A 51 9.73 4.55 4.41
N THR A 52 8.45 4.32 4.73
CA THR A 52 7.94 2.97 5.06
C THR A 52 6.84 2.51 4.13
N LEU A 53 6.84 1.23 3.80
CA LEU A 53 5.77 0.50 3.13
C LEU A 53 5.03 -0.38 4.15
N THR A 54 3.72 -0.26 4.24
CA THR A 54 2.88 -1.10 5.10
C THR A 54 1.95 -1.97 4.28
N PHE A 55 2.08 -3.29 4.43
CA PHE A 55 1.34 -4.30 3.67
C PHE A 55 0.21 -4.88 4.52
N GLN A 56 -0.99 -4.94 3.95
CA GLN A 56 -2.17 -5.53 4.59
C GLN A 56 -3.00 -6.29 3.56
N VAL A 57 -3.24 -7.57 3.78
CA VAL A 57 -4.19 -8.34 2.98
C VAL A 57 -5.61 -7.91 3.34
N ILE A 58 -6.37 -7.46 2.35
CA ILE A 58 -7.76 -7.00 2.46
C ILE A 58 -8.72 -8.08 1.95
N GLU A 59 -8.37 -8.74 0.84
CA GLU A 59 -9.08 -9.90 0.31
C GLU A 59 -8.09 -11.04 0.10
N PRO A 60 -8.46 -12.30 0.42
CA PRO A 60 -9.85 -12.79 0.60
C PRO A 60 -10.38 -12.88 2.05
N GLN A 61 -9.72 -12.26 3.02
CA GLN A 61 -10.04 -12.42 4.46
C GLN A 61 -11.53 -12.15 4.77
N ASN A 62 -12.18 -13.10 5.44
CA ASN A 62 -13.58 -13.06 5.87
C ASN A 62 -14.59 -12.87 4.71
N LYS A 63 -14.20 -13.16 3.48
CA LYS A 63 -15.07 -13.02 2.31
C LYS A 63 -15.65 -14.37 1.88
N VAL A 64 -16.90 -14.34 1.44
CA VAL A 64 -17.63 -15.53 0.97
C VAL A 64 -17.38 -15.73 -0.52
N TYR A 65 -17.03 -16.94 -0.90
CA TYR A 65 -16.88 -17.42 -2.27
C TYR A 65 -17.64 -18.74 -2.40
N ASP A 66 -18.51 -18.89 -3.40
CA ASP A 66 -19.23 -20.14 -3.73
C ASP A 66 -19.63 -21.04 -2.53
N GLY A 67 -20.25 -20.45 -1.51
CA GLY A 67 -20.78 -21.17 -0.34
C GLY A 67 -19.78 -21.47 0.78
N TYR A 68 -18.54 -20.96 0.71
CA TYR A 68 -17.55 -21.04 1.80
C TYR A 68 -16.96 -19.66 2.13
N THR A 69 -16.54 -19.47 3.37
CA THR A 69 -15.82 -18.27 3.82
C THR A 69 -14.34 -18.56 3.91
N ILE A 70 -13.52 -17.68 3.36
CA ILE A 70 -12.07 -17.79 3.53
C ILE A 70 -11.68 -17.11 4.84
N SER A 71 -11.12 -17.90 5.75
CA SER A 71 -10.55 -17.47 7.02
C SER A 71 -9.10 -17.94 7.13
N ASN A 72 -8.36 -17.40 8.09
CA ASN A 72 -6.93 -17.72 8.30
C ASN A 72 -6.05 -17.37 7.09
N VAL A 73 -6.22 -16.18 6.52
CA VAL A 73 -5.33 -15.67 5.47
C VAL A 73 -3.99 -15.28 6.09
N ASP A 74 -2.92 -15.58 5.36
CA ASP A 74 -1.54 -15.38 5.79
C ASP A 74 -0.75 -14.61 4.73
N LEU A 75 -0.09 -13.53 5.14
CA LEU A 75 0.94 -12.89 4.35
C LEU A 75 2.27 -13.59 4.65
N LYS A 76 2.83 -14.27 3.65
CA LYS A 76 3.98 -15.18 3.84
C LYS A 76 5.31 -14.61 3.45
N ASN A 77 5.34 -13.96 2.29
CA ASN A 77 6.55 -13.40 1.72
C ASN A 77 6.24 -12.04 1.13
N ILE A 78 7.21 -11.15 1.24
CA ILE A 78 7.20 -9.84 0.60
C ILE A 78 8.50 -9.74 -0.19
N TRP A 79 8.39 -9.41 -1.47
CA TRP A 79 9.53 -9.17 -2.35
C TRP A 79 9.58 -7.70 -2.75
N ILE A 80 10.79 -7.13 -2.75
CA ILE A 80 11.04 -5.74 -3.09
C ILE A 80 12.20 -5.68 -4.08
N LYS A 81 12.06 -4.83 -5.09
CA LYS A 81 13.03 -4.66 -6.18
C LYS A 81 14.15 -3.68 -5.80
N THR A 82 14.88 -4.05 -4.76
CA THR A 82 16.06 -3.34 -4.26
C THR A 82 16.91 -4.33 -3.49
N THR A 83 18.14 -3.96 -3.14
CA THR A 83 19.06 -4.84 -2.41
C THR A 83 18.72 -4.90 -0.91
N PRO A 84 19.04 -6.00 -0.20
CA PRO A 84 18.62 -6.19 1.19
C PRO A 84 19.15 -5.15 2.16
N ASP A 85 20.33 -4.57 1.90
CA ASP A 85 20.90 -3.47 2.70
C ASP A 85 20.07 -2.18 2.64
N LYS A 86 19.12 -2.09 1.69
CA LYS A 86 18.20 -0.96 1.54
C LYS A 86 16.85 -1.19 2.19
N VAL A 87 16.68 -2.29 2.92
CA VAL A 87 15.40 -2.69 3.49
C VAL A 87 15.59 -3.12 4.93
N SER A 88 14.62 -2.80 5.78
CA SER A 88 14.55 -3.28 7.16
C SER A 88 13.10 -3.54 7.57
N VAL A 89 12.85 -4.55 8.39
CA VAL A 89 11.50 -4.85 8.89
C VAL A 89 11.26 -4.12 10.21
N ILE A 90 10.13 -3.44 10.34
CA ILE A 90 9.72 -2.72 11.58
C ILE A 90 8.36 -3.23 12.08
N SER A 91 7.97 -4.45 11.69
CA SER A 91 6.70 -5.05 12.11
C SER A 91 6.68 -5.29 13.63
N PRO A 92 5.53 -5.12 14.32
CA PRO A 92 5.45 -5.13 15.79
C PRO A 92 5.82 -6.45 16.47
N ASN A 93 5.94 -7.54 15.71
CA ASN A 93 6.31 -8.85 16.24
C ASN A 93 7.48 -9.36 15.39
N ASN A 94 8.59 -9.75 16.02
CA ASN A 94 9.82 -10.28 15.39
C ASN A 94 9.60 -11.67 14.72
N VAL A 95 8.51 -11.82 13.97
CA VAL A 95 8.10 -13.05 13.28
C VAL A 95 8.49 -13.02 11.80
N TRP A 96 9.18 -11.96 11.36
CA TRP A 96 9.65 -11.77 10.00
C TRP A 96 11.17 -11.83 10.01
N ASN A 97 11.74 -12.65 9.14
CA ASN A 97 13.18 -12.75 8.94
C ASN A 97 13.74 -11.41 8.47
N ASP A 98 15.02 -11.20 8.76
CA ASP A 98 15.79 -10.16 8.12
C ASP A 98 15.77 -10.33 6.58
N PRO A 99 15.74 -9.21 5.83
CA PRO A 99 15.80 -9.24 4.37
C PRO A 99 17.04 -10.03 3.90
N ALA A 100 16.83 -11.01 3.04
CA ALA A 100 17.90 -11.82 2.48
C ALA A 100 18.03 -11.59 0.98
N ASN A 101 19.26 -11.73 0.47
CA ASN A 101 19.51 -11.81 -0.97
C ASN A 101 18.86 -13.10 -1.49
N ASN A 102 17.65 -12.99 -2.00
CA ASN A 102 16.99 -14.08 -2.68
C ASN A 102 16.52 -13.60 -4.04
N HIS A 103 17.48 -13.58 -4.96
CA HIS A 103 17.25 -13.21 -6.35
C HIS A 103 16.39 -14.30 -6.99
N GLY A 104 15.09 -14.03 -7.07
CA GLY A 104 14.10 -14.97 -7.56
C GLY A 104 13.12 -14.28 -8.49
N SER A 105 12.82 -14.95 -9.60
CA SER A 105 11.68 -14.55 -10.44
C SER A 105 10.39 -15.05 -9.80
N ILE A 106 9.46 -14.14 -9.52
CA ILE A 106 8.15 -14.50 -8.94
C ILE A 106 7.15 -14.68 -10.08
N GLY A 107 7.05 -15.91 -10.58
CA GLY A 107 6.24 -16.22 -11.76
C GLY A 107 6.54 -15.26 -12.93
N ASN A 108 5.49 -14.64 -13.46
CA ASN A 108 5.54 -13.66 -14.55
C ASN A 108 5.74 -12.21 -14.06
N PHE A 109 6.14 -12.00 -12.80
CA PHE A 109 6.26 -10.68 -12.19
C PHE A 109 7.65 -10.07 -12.32
N GLY A 110 8.60 -10.82 -12.87
CA GLY A 110 9.99 -10.43 -12.99
C GLY A 110 10.82 -10.83 -11.78
N ALA A 111 12.08 -10.40 -11.79
CA ALA A 111 13.04 -10.67 -10.74
C ALA A 111 12.96 -9.62 -9.63
N PHE A 112 13.09 -10.10 -8.39
CA PHE A 112 13.22 -9.29 -7.20
C PHE A 112 14.52 -9.65 -6.48
N ASP A 113 15.22 -8.65 -5.95
CA ASP A 113 16.53 -8.84 -5.33
C ASP A 113 16.41 -9.12 -3.82
N THR A 114 15.35 -8.61 -3.18
CA THR A 114 15.10 -8.80 -1.74
C THR A 114 13.83 -9.59 -1.50
N GLN A 115 13.93 -10.58 -0.60
CA GLN A 115 12.80 -11.27 -0.01
C GLN A 115 12.80 -11.11 1.51
N ILE A 116 11.61 -10.92 2.05
CA ILE A 116 11.32 -10.92 3.47
C ILE A 116 10.31 -12.05 3.70
N THR A 117 10.68 -13.00 4.54
CA THR A 117 9.89 -14.19 4.83
C THR A 117 9.42 -14.16 6.27
N LYS A 118 8.28 -14.80 6.53
CA LYS A 118 7.78 -14.99 7.87
C LYS A 118 8.37 -16.26 8.50
N GLU A 119 8.96 -16.14 9.68
CA GLU A 119 9.64 -17.23 10.41
C GLU A 119 8.68 -18.20 11.09
N GLN A 120 7.50 -17.72 11.49
CA GLN A 120 6.57 -18.48 12.32
C GLN A 120 5.29 -18.81 11.57
N ASP A 121 4.75 -20.00 11.83
CA ASP A 121 3.49 -20.50 11.26
C ASP A 121 2.23 -19.87 11.93
N ILE A 122 2.37 -18.63 12.44
CA ILE A 122 1.27 -17.87 13.00
C ILE A 122 0.59 -17.11 11.87
N LYS A 123 -0.50 -17.62 11.33
CA LYS A 123 -1.21 -16.97 10.21
C LYS A 123 -1.64 -15.54 10.54
N SER A 124 -1.22 -14.59 9.70
CA SER A 124 -1.60 -13.18 9.86
C SER A 124 -1.70 -12.49 8.49
N PRO A 125 -2.79 -11.77 8.21
CA PRO A 125 -2.94 -11.00 6.98
C PRO A 125 -2.14 -9.67 7.00
N GLY A 126 -1.36 -9.41 8.06
CA GLY A 126 -0.72 -8.11 8.33
C GLY A 126 -1.41 -7.35 9.48
N PRO A 127 -1.02 -6.08 9.72
CA PRO A 127 -0.13 -5.29 8.89
C PRO A 127 1.35 -5.64 9.07
N VAL A 128 2.14 -5.46 8.01
CA VAL A 128 3.60 -5.63 8.03
C VAL A 128 4.24 -4.35 7.51
N THR A 129 5.06 -3.70 8.33
CA THR A 129 5.73 -2.46 7.96
C THR A 129 7.21 -2.72 7.68
N ILE A 130 7.65 -2.23 6.55
CA ILE A 130 9.02 -2.32 6.05
C ILE A 130 9.52 -0.91 5.82
N LYS A 131 10.75 -0.62 6.23
CA LYS A 131 11.42 0.64 5.99
C LYS A 131 12.46 0.51 4.89
N LEU A 132 12.41 1.45 3.96
CA LEU A 132 13.41 1.65 2.93
C LEU A 132 14.55 2.51 3.49
N ALA A 133 15.78 2.27 3.05
CA ALA A 133 16.93 3.07 3.45
C ALA A 133 16.79 4.53 3.03
N ASP A 134 17.42 5.43 3.80
CA ASP A 134 17.37 6.86 3.55
C ASP A 134 17.85 7.19 2.12
N GLY A 135 17.10 8.03 1.42
CA GLY A 135 17.37 8.42 0.03
C GLY A 135 16.90 7.43 -1.04
N LEU A 136 16.23 6.33 -0.65
CA LEU A 136 15.50 5.45 -1.57
C LEU A 136 13.99 5.64 -1.40
N THR A 137 13.33 6.18 -2.41
CA THR A 137 11.87 6.40 -2.40
C THR A 137 11.12 5.35 -3.20
N LEU A 138 9.79 5.33 -3.11
CA LEU A 138 8.94 4.52 -3.98
C LEU A 138 9.16 4.87 -5.47
N ASP A 139 9.30 6.15 -5.81
CA ASP A 139 9.57 6.60 -7.18
C ASP A 139 10.91 6.05 -7.71
N ASP A 140 11.93 5.99 -6.85
CA ASP A 140 13.22 5.40 -7.22
C ASP A 140 13.09 3.90 -7.52
N LEU A 141 12.29 3.16 -6.74
CA LEU A 141 12.01 1.76 -7.03
C LEU A 141 11.33 1.61 -8.40
N ILE A 142 10.38 2.49 -8.70
CA ILE A 142 9.61 2.46 -9.95
C ILE A 142 10.48 2.77 -11.15
N ALA A 143 11.29 3.84 -11.05
CA ALA A 143 12.20 4.27 -12.10
C ALA A 143 13.23 3.19 -12.47
N ASN A 144 13.62 2.35 -11.50
CA ASN A 144 14.58 1.28 -11.69
C ASN A 144 13.94 -0.07 -12.08
N SER A 145 12.62 -0.13 -12.28
CA SER A 145 11.94 -1.37 -12.65
C SER A 145 11.67 -1.47 -14.15
N ASN A 146 12.34 -2.43 -14.81
CA ASN A 146 12.19 -2.68 -16.26
C ASN A 146 10.81 -3.25 -16.65
N ASP A 147 10.08 -3.85 -15.72
CA ASP A 147 8.76 -4.48 -15.94
C ASP A 147 7.61 -3.68 -15.26
N GLY A 148 7.95 -2.59 -14.56
CA GLY A 148 7.03 -1.72 -13.84
C GLY A 148 6.57 -2.27 -12.48
N TYR A 149 7.04 -3.45 -12.07
CA TYR A 149 6.71 -4.06 -10.78
C TYR A 149 7.83 -3.83 -9.78
N VAL A 150 7.49 -3.31 -8.60
CA VAL A 150 8.46 -2.93 -7.57
C VAL A 150 8.30 -3.71 -6.27
N VAL A 151 7.08 -4.20 -6.04
CA VAL A 151 6.76 -5.07 -4.91
C VAL A 151 5.89 -6.23 -5.38
N ALA A 152 6.11 -7.39 -4.76
CA ALA A 152 5.24 -8.54 -4.88
C ALA A 152 5.05 -9.18 -3.50
N VAL A 153 3.97 -9.91 -3.33
CA VAL A 153 3.65 -10.59 -2.06
C VAL A 153 3.14 -12.00 -2.32
N HIS A 154 3.41 -12.92 -1.41
CA HIS A 154 2.78 -14.25 -1.37
C HIS A 154 1.73 -14.26 -0.28
N VAL A 155 0.47 -14.46 -0.68
CA VAL A 155 -0.65 -14.65 0.22
C VAL A 155 -1.03 -16.13 0.25
N GLY A 156 -0.99 -16.71 1.44
CA GLY A 156 -1.45 -18.06 1.74
C GLY A 156 -2.87 -18.04 2.30
N PHE A 157 -3.74 -18.92 1.84
CA PHE A 157 -5.06 -19.14 2.43
C PHE A 157 -5.53 -20.58 2.19
N GLN A 158 -6.64 -20.98 2.79
CA GLN A 158 -7.20 -22.31 2.57
C GLN A 158 -8.67 -22.20 2.15
N LYS A 159 -9.03 -22.93 1.10
CA LYS A 159 -10.42 -23.14 0.71
C LYS A 159 -11.02 -24.26 1.56
N ALA A 160 -12.20 -24.03 2.14
CA ALA A 160 -12.90 -25.05 2.91
C ALA A 160 -13.11 -26.31 2.03
N GLY A 161 -12.74 -27.48 2.56
CA GLY A 161 -12.84 -28.75 1.84
C GLY A 161 -11.66 -29.09 0.91
N VAL A 162 -10.67 -28.20 0.77
CA VAL A 162 -9.41 -28.51 0.05
C VAL A 162 -8.30 -28.77 1.06
N ALA A 163 -7.62 -29.91 0.93
CA ALA A 163 -6.46 -30.25 1.73
C ALA A 163 -5.23 -29.51 1.19
N GLY A 164 -4.48 -28.86 2.10
CA GLY A 164 -3.30 -28.08 1.74
C GLY A 164 -3.57 -26.57 1.69
N GLU A 165 -2.51 -25.80 1.79
CA GLU A 165 -2.57 -24.36 1.67
C GLU A 165 -2.53 -23.95 0.20
N ILE A 166 -3.36 -22.97 -0.14
CA ILE A 166 -3.42 -22.34 -1.45
C ILE A 166 -2.63 -21.05 -1.35
N GLY A 167 -1.47 -21.02 -2.00
CA GLY A 167 -0.62 -19.84 -2.12
C GLY A 167 -0.87 -19.14 -3.44
N CYS A 168 -0.90 -17.81 -3.42
CA CYS A 168 -0.91 -17.03 -4.65
C CYS A 168 -0.11 -15.75 -4.47
N SER A 169 0.64 -15.38 -5.52
CA SER A 169 1.43 -14.15 -5.50
C SER A 169 0.66 -12.97 -6.12
N GLY A 170 0.73 -11.79 -5.51
CA GLY A 170 0.10 -10.54 -5.98
C GLY A 170 1.10 -9.40 -6.23
N LYS A 171 0.81 -8.46 -7.16
CA LYS A 171 1.68 -7.28 -7.45
C LYS A 171 0.93 -5.98 -7.78
N VAL A 172 1.66 -4.86 -7.74
CA VAL A 172 1.24 -3.53 -8.23
C VAL A 172 2.28 -3.03 -9.20
N ARG A 173 1.79 -2.52 -10.34
CA ARG A 173 2.54 -1.57 -11.16
C ARG A 173 2.58 -0.24 -10.43
N GLY A 174 3.77 0.33 -10.23
CA GLY A 174 4.03 1.53 -9.44
C GLY A 174 3.17 2.77 -9.67
N ASN A 175 2.23 2.76 -10.62
CA ASN A 175 1.52 3.94 -11.08
C ASN A 175 0.00 3.86 -10.85
N THR A 176 -0.52 2.81 -10.20
CA THR A 176 -1.96 2.78 -9.85
C THR A 176 -2.17 3.45 -8.50
N LEU A 177 -1.89 4.75 -8.43
CA LEU A 177 -2.23 5.59 -7.29
C LEU A 177 -3.75 5.57 -7.14
N ILE A 178 -4.26 5.16 -5.98
CA ILE A 178 -5.66 5.45 -5.65
C ILE A 178 -5.75 6.97 -5.54
N PRO A 179 -6.63 7.65 -6.30
CA PRO A 179 -6.75 9.09 -6.21
C PRO A 179 -7.14 9.46 -4.79
N GLU A 180 -6.20 10.02 -4.06
CA GLU A 180 -6.48 10.53 -2.74
C GLU A 180 -7.35 11.77 -2.93
N PHE A 181 -8.47 11.78 -2.21
CA PHE A 181 -9.46 12.85 -2.27
C PHE A 181 -9.00 14.27 -1.84
N PRO A 182 -7.77 14.56 -1.31
CA PRO A 182 -7.39 15.94 -1.01
C PRO A 182 -7.39 16.88 -2.23
N THR A 183 -7.06 16.37 -3.42
CA THR A 183 -6.86 17.21 -4.62
C THR A 183 -8.17 17.77 -5.19
N VAL A 184 -9.31 17.09 -4.97
CA VAL A 184 -10.64 17.55 -5.41
C VAL A 184 -11.33 18.41 -4.35
N ALA A 185 -11.12 18.10 -3.05
CA ALA A 185 -11.70 18.86 -1.96
C ALA A 185 -11.17 20.30 -1.91
N LEU A 186 -9.92 20.53 -2.32
CA LEU A 186 -9.23 21.82 -2.21
C LEU A 186 -9.79 22.90 -3.15
N PRO A 187 -10.00 22.66 -4.47
CA PRO A 187 -10.73 23.58 -5.33
C PRO A 187 -12.16 23.83 -4.85
N VAL A 188 -12.86 22.80 -4.37
CA VAL A 188 -14.25 22.92 -3.90
C VAL A 188 -14.34 23.79 -2.65
N ALA A 189 -13.46 23.57 -1.65
CA ALA A 189 -13.39 24.40 -0.45
C ALA A 189 -13.00 25.85 -0.75
N ALA A 190 -12.08 26.07 -1.70
CA ALA A 190 -11.71 27.41 -2.15
C ALA A 190 -12.88 28.13 -2.85
N ILE A 191 -13.60 27.45 -3.76
CA ILE A 191 -14.78 28.00 -4.43
C ILE A 191 -15.90 28.31 -3.42
N MET A 192 -16.17 27.40 -2.49
CA MET A 192 -17.16 27.63 -1.41
C MET A 192 -16.76 28.79 -0.50
N GLY A 193 -15.48 28.89 -0.12
CA GLY A 193 -14.96 29.99 0.68
C GLY A 193 -15.09 31.35 -0.04
N ILE A 194 -14.77 31.39 -1.33
CA ILE A 194 -14.91 32.58 -2.18
C ILE A 194 -16.38 32.98 -2.32
N MET A 195 -17.27 32.03 -2.59
CA MET A 195 -18.73 32.26 -2.67
C MET A 195 -19.28 32.82 -1.35
N PHE A 196 -18.83 32.32 -0.20
CA PHE A 196 -19.26 32.82 1.10
C PHE A 196 -18.81 34.27 1.35
N ILE A 197 -17.59 34.63 0.92
CA ILE A 197 -17.06 36.00 1.01
C ILE A 197 -17.84 36.97 0.11
N PHE A 198 -18.10 36.59 -1.14
CA PHE A 198 -18.85 37.45 -2.07
C PHE A 198 -20.35 37.51 -1.76
N GLY A 199 -20.94 36.41 -1.26
CA GLY A 199 -22.33 36.37 -0.82
C GLY A 199 -22.61 37.32 0.34
N ARG A 200 -21.70 37.42 1.31
CA ARG A 200 -21.84 38.36 2.44
C ARG A 200 -21.67 39.83 2.05
N ARG A 201 -20.89 40.15 1.02
CA ARG A 201 -20.71 41.53 0.54
C ARG A 201 -21.92 42.14 -0.17
N LYS A 202 -22.92 41.32 -0.53
CA LYS A 202 -24.18 41.78 -1.14
C LYS A 202 -25.33 41.95 -0.12
N GLN A 203 -25.09 41.64 1.15
CA GLN A 203 -26.07 41.73 2.24
C GLN A 203 -25.77 42.88 3.23
N GLU A 204 -24.69 43.64 3.00
CA GLU A 204 -24.46 44.99 3.53
C GLU A 204 -24.73 46.00 2.40
#